data_AF-A0A0L6W3H4-F1
#
_entry.id   AF-A0A0L6W3H4-F1
#
_cell.length_a   1.000
_cell.length_b   1.000
_cell.length_c   1.000
_cell.angle_alpha   90.00
_cell.angle_beta   90.00
_cell.angle_gamma   90.00
#
_symmetry.space_group_name_H-M   'P 1'
#
loop_
_entity.id
_entity.type
_entity.pdbx_description
1 polymer ?
#
loop_
_entity_poly.entity_id
_entity_poly.type
_entity_poly.pdbx_seq_one_letter_code
_entity_poly.pdbx_strand_id
1 'polypeptide(L)'
;MKKALSLILASFMFFFTFYSSVYAATDDDGKKEFSVLAVGDYDYYKNLTFEDANYFDDYLQDSLGWTKIQYEVDPNPDGTTDAYNPVDKTAVGVSLGDFKDSTDGIIPQADQGDLLYFMGHAYSDRMLLKDELTDVHYTDIGTTYDSSTYSSNSAWDDDLEWTILGACSIANRNYDGIQWAKTLMGSPRRAHGIYGYQASSPSYPNDYYVATKFFANAAGTSPQTIWSSWINANNYYNATNWGVIEHSGNRDYLWGKGTVTSDTTGAPVIYQYQYGDDRVELLSSASVELSNSSIQTSDFTKVKLVGSYNTTAQKLDEEVIIDQFYADEQKNQIYKIRDKKGDLIVEGPKGSKLEILHTSGAIKYSREIVDEVVNFDYMEARAMADKFLETHGGKPADAFVWKIRPLEKNLLNFGTDSVDKSEKIGYLVEYKRKVDNILVDGYNGDSIRVLVDNQGVANMHKLWRNIDKNFNNDKKPIVTPEIAQTAAINNVHKIWKVPGKADNSIKTDLVYFSKSFMHDQTVMEPAWRVEVGKDSYIFVNAYSGKIEDY
;
A
#
# COMPACT_ATOMS: atom_id res chain seq x y z
N MET A 1 -8.52 36.68 -74.35
CA MET A 1 -8.14 38.09 -74.14
C MET A 1 -8.75 38.55 -72.83
N LYS A 2 -7.92 38.97 -71.87
CA LYS A 2 -8.22 39.77 -70.65
C LYS A 2 -9.05 39.16 -69.49
N LYS A 3 -8.31 38.93 -68.39
CA LYS A 3 -8.51 39.39 -67.00
C LYS A 3 -9.76 38.94 -66.19
N ALA A 4 -9.47 38.30 -65.05
CA ALA A 4 -9.79 38.70 -63.65
C ALA A 4 -10.19 37.46 -62.82
N LEU A 5 -9.35 36.94 -61.93
CA LEU A 5 -9.05 37.36 -60.54
C LEU A 5 -10.02 36.72 -59.52
N SER A 6 -9.41 36.12 -58.48
CA SER A 6 -9.95 35.64 -57.18
C SER A 6 -9.92 34.11 -57.07
N LEU A 7 -9.40 33.46 -56.04
CA LEU A 7 -8.59 33.84 -54.87
C LEU A 7 -8.09 32.49 -54.31
N ILE A 8 -6.91 32.49 -53.73
CA ILE A 8 -6.25 31.35 -53.10
C ILE A 8 -7.09 30.83 -51.91
N LEU A 9 -7.40 29.54 -51.87
CA LEU A 9 -7.80 28.84 -50.65
C LEU A 9 -7.04 27.51 -50.58
N ALA A 10 -5.78 27.57 -50.13
CA ALA A 10 -5.03 26.40 -49.73
C ALA A 10 -5.42 26.07 -48.29
N SER A 11 -6.12 24.95 -48.12
CA SER A 11 -6.52 24.39 -46.83
C SER A 11 -5.29 23.91 -46.05
N PHE A 12 -4.76 24.77 -45.18
CA PHE A 12 -3.93 24.37 -44.05
C PHE A 12 -4.88 24.08 -42.87
N MET A 13 -5.29 22.82 -42.69
CA MET A 13 -5.90 22.39 -41.43
C MET A 13 -4.79 22.17 -40.40
N PHE A 14 -4.49 23.21 -39.64
CA PHE A 14 -3.83 23.07 -38.34
C PHE A 14 -4.87 22.50 -37.36
N PHE A 15 -4.71 21.23 -36.99
CA PHE A 15 -5.38 20.67 -35.81
C PHE A 15 -4.68 21.24 -34.56
N PHE A 16 -5.17 22.38 -34.07
CA PHE A 16 -4.97 22.75 -32.67
C PHE A 16 -5.98 21.93 -31.86
N THR A 17 -5.50 20.87 -31.21
CA THR A 17 -6.19 20.29 -30.05
C THR A 17 -6.16 21.34 -28.94
N PHE A 18 -7.25 22.06 -28.76
CA PHE A 18 -7.47 22.82 -27.54
C PHE A 18 -7.60 21.80 -26.40
N TYR A 19 -6.61 21.74 -25.52
CA TYR A 19 -6.83 21.23 -24.17
C TYR A 19 -7.85 22.16 -23.52
N SER A 20 -9.10 21.72 -23.46
CA SER A 20 -10.10 22.36 -22.61
C SER A 20 -9.76 22.01 -21.18
N SER A 21 -9.07 22.92 -20.48
CA SER A 21 -8.99 22.89 -19.02
C SER A 21 -10.42 23.05 -18.50
N VAL A 22 -10.99 21.97 -17.98
CA VAL A 22 -12.22 22.05 -17.20
C VAL A 22 -11.80 22.61 -15.84
N TYR A 23 -12.03 23.90 -15.63
CA TYR A 23 -11.89 24.50 -14.30
C TYR A 23 -13.12 24.10 -13.49
N ALA A 24 -12.91 23.43 -12.35
CA ALA A 24 -13.96 23.22 -11.36
C ALA A 24 -14.54 24.59 -10.95
N ALA A 25 -15.86 24.65 -10.76
CA ALA A 25 -16.52 25.84 -10.26
C ALA A 25 -16.02 26.12 -8.85
N THR A 26 -15.47 27.30 -8.61
CA THR A 26 -15.24 27.80 -7.26
C THR A 26 -16.59 28.02 -6.59
N ASP A 27 -16.75 27.53 -5.38
CA ASP A 27 -17.84 27.92 -4.49
C ASP A 27 -17.83 29.43 -4.22
N ASP A 28 -19.02 30.01 -4.03
CA ASP A 28 -19.31 31.45 -4.06
C ASP A 28 -18.79 32.25 -2.84
N ASP A 29 -18.17 31.58 -1.86
CA ASP A 29 -17.96 32.19 -0.53
C ASP A 29 -16.51 32.62 -0.29
N GLY A 30 -15.57 32.26 -1.17
CA GLY A 30 -14.16 32.65 -1.09
C GLY A 30 -13.45 32.24 0.22
N LYS A 31 -14.08 31.37 1.01
CA LYS A 31 -13.54 30.77 2.22
C LYS A 31 -13.39 29.28 1.94
N LYS A 32 -12.17 28.91 1.58
CA LYS A 32 -11.79 27.52 1.44
C LYS A 32 -11.31 27.05 2.81
N GLU A 33 -12.14 26.26 3.47
CA GLU A 33 -11.96 25.82 4.85
C GLU A 33 -11.24 24.49 4.87
N PHE A 34 -10.07 24.39 5.51
CA PHE A 34 -9.28 23.17 5.49
C PHE A 34 -8.65 22.84 6.84
N SER A 35 -8.75 21.57 7.20
CA SER A 35 -8.02 20.93 8.29
C SER A 35 -7.51 19.57 7.80
N VAL A 36 -6.19 19.38 7.76
CA VAL A 36 -5.59 18.04 7.81
C VAL A 36 -5.59 17.60 9.28
N LEU A 37 -5.63 16.32 9.67
CA LEU A 37 -5.60 15.91 11.09
C LEU A 37 -4.40 15.02 11.38
N ALA A 38 -3.19 15.56 11.20
CA ALA A 38 -1.99 14.87 11.64
C ALA A 38 -1.90 14.94 13.17
N VAL A 39 -2.05 13.79 13.83
CA VAL A 39 -1.77 13.68 15.25
C VAL A 39 -0.26 13.48 15.38
N GLY A 40 0.45 14.58 15.60
CA GLY A 40 1.89 14.58 15.82
C GLY A 40 2.29 14.59 17.30
N ASP A 41 3.30 13.76 17.58
CA ASP A 41 4.36 13.82 18.60
C ASP A 41 4.06 13.53 20.09
N TYR A 42 4.37 12.31 20.58
CA TYR A 42 4.31 11.97 22.02
C TYR A 42 5.39 11.05 22.58
N ASP A 43 5.97 11.50 23.69
CA ASP A 43 7.18 11.01 24.38
C ASP A 43 6.91 10.00 25.52
N TYR A 44 5.72 9.38 25.58
CA TYR A 44 5.24 8.77 26.84
C TYR A 44 4.84 7.30 26.83
N TYR A 45 5.35 6.45 25.93
CA TYR A 45 5.26 4.99 26.10
C TYR A 45 6.55 4.25 25.76
N LYS A 46 7.10 3.53 26.73
CA LYS A 46 8.34 2.73 26.60
C LYS A 46 8.31 1.64 25.50
N ASN A 47 7.12 1.29 24.99
CA ASN A 47 6.92 0.16 24.08
C ASN A 47 6.13 0.53 22.79
N LEU A 48 5.71 1.79 22.62
CA LEU A 48 5.05 2.30 21.42
C LEU A 48 5.83 3.54 21.00
N THR A 49 6.82 3.40 20.11
CA THR A 49 7.49 4.58 19.57
C THR A 49 6.52 5.24 18.57
N PHE A 50 6.07 6.46 18.86
CA PHE A 50 5.23 7.27 17.94
C PHE A 50 5.98 7.68 16.66
N GLU A 51 7.23 7.24 16.48
CA GLU A 51 8.08 7.48 15.30
C GLU A 51 7.38 7.11 13.97
N ASP A 52 6.58 6.03 13.92
CA ASP A 52 5.78 5.65 12.74
C ASP A 52 4.77 6.71 12.30
N ALA A 53 4.22 7.43 13.29
CA ALA A 53 3.26 8.51 13.14
C ALA A 53 3.91 9.90 12.92
N ASN A 54 5.25 10.01 12.99
CA ASN A 54 5.95 11.25 12.66
C ASN A 54 6.56 11.20 11.25
N TYR A 55 6.74 10.01 10.69
CA TYR A 55 7.45 9.82 9.42
C TYR A 55 6.80 10.42 8.18
N PHE A 56 5.48 10.35 8.03
CA PHE A 56 4.84 11.08 6.94
C PHE A 56 4.87 12.59 7.25
N ASP A 57 4.66 13.03 8.50
CA ASP A 57 4.73 14.46 8.86
C ASP A 57 6.11 15.04 8.54
N ASP A 58 7.19 14.38 8.98
CA ASP A 58 8.58 14.71 8.69
C ASP A 58 8.88 14.64 7.19
N TYR A 59 8.41 13.61 6.48
CA TYR A 59 8.63 13.53 5.02
C TYR A 59 7.94 14.70 4.29
N LEU A 60 6.71 15.01 4.65
CA LEU A 60 5.94 16.11 4.07
C LEU A 60 6.64 17.46 4.35
N GLN A 61 7.05 17.70 5.59
CA GLN A 61 7.73 18.94 5.98
C GLN A 61 9.15 19.03 5.41
N ASP A 62 10.00 18.05 5.68
CA ASP A 62 11.43 18.11 5.38
C ASP A 62 11.75 17.82 3.92
N SER A 63 11.00 16.91 3.28
CA SER A 63 11.29 16.47 1.91
C SER A 63 10.44 17.17 0.86
N LEU A 64 9.17 17.48 1.17
CA LEU A 64 8.28 18.17 0.25
C LEU A 64 8.13 19.68 0.56
N GLY A 65 8.68 20.15 1.68
CA GLY A 65 8.66 21.56 2.06
C GLY A 65 7.29 22.05 2.53
N TRP A 66 6.42 21.15 2.98
CA TRP A 66 5.08 21.49 3.44
C TRP A 66 5.17 22.16 4.81
N THR A 67 4.45 23.26 5.03
CA THR A 67 4.46 23.94 6.34
C THR A 67 3.42 23.26 7.26
N LYS A 68 3.52 23.35 8.59
CA LYS A 68 2.49 22.82 9.51
C LYS A 68 1.61 23.97 10.03
N ILE A 69 0.29 23.88 9.94
CA ILE A 69 -0.65 24.88 10.49
C ILE A 69 -1.74 24.17 11.30
N GLN A 70 -1.83 24.42 12.61
CA GLN A 70 -2.83 23.78 13.47
C GLN A 70 -4.15 24.57 13.46
N TYR A 71 -5.30 23.89 13.33
CA TYR A 71 -6.65 24.46 13.41
C TYR A 71 -7.52 23.68 14.41
N GLU A 72 -8.54 24.33 14.94
CA GLU A 72 -9.55 23.73 15.81
C GLU A 72 -10.87 23.69 15.05
N VAL A 73 -11.46 22.51 14.89
CA VAL A 73 -12.80 22.35 14.30
C VAL A 73 -13.81 22.36 15.43
N ASP A 74 -14.66 23.40 15.44
CA ASP A 74 -15.80 23.45 16.33
C ASP A 74 -16.85 22.41 15.89
N PRO A 75 -17.42 21.63 16.81
CA PRO A 75 -18.46 20.69 16.46
C PRO A 75 -19.69 21.41 15.89
N ASN A 76 -20.25 20.88 14.79
CA ASN A 76 -21.34 21.49 14.02
C ASN A 76 -22.51 21.92 14.94
N PRO A 77 -22.75 23.24 15.12
CA PRO A 77 -23.81 23.75 16.00
C PRO A 77 -25.21 23.62 15.40
N ASP A 78 -25.32 23.38 14.09
CA ASP A 78 -26.58 23.51 13.34
C ASP A 78 -27.16 22.15 12.92
N GLY A 79 -26.74 21.06 13.58
CA GLY A 79 -27.29 19.71 13.39
C GLY A 79 -28.80 19.75 13.20
N THR A 80 -29.23 19.63 11.94
CA THR A 80 -30.63 19.83 11.60
C THR A 80 -31.41 18.64 12.16
N THR A 81 -32.14 18.90 13.25
CA THR A 81 -33.18 18.05 13.86
C THR A 81 -32.81 16.69 14.44
N ASP A 82 -31.59 16.18 14.25
CA ASP A 82 -31.12 14.99 14.94
C ASP A 82 -30.59 15.32 16.34
N ALA A 83 -31.01 14.53 17.33
CA ALA A 83 -30.79 14.76 18.76
C ALA A 83 -29.32 14.53 19.22
N TYR A 84 -28.34 14.98 18.45
CA TYR A 84 -26.93 14.93 18.80
C TYR A 84 -26.47 16.32 19.27
N ASN A 85 -26.00 16.41 20.52
CA ASN A 85 -25.46 17.63 21.12
C ASN A 85 -23.96 17.44 21.39
N PRO A 86 -23.09 17.85 20.47
CA PRO A 86 -21.64 17.65 20.57
C PRO A 86 -21.01 18.80 21.36
N VAL A 87 -21.13 18.80 22.69
CA VAL A 87 -20.59 19.91 23.51
C VAL A 87 -19.14 19.73 23.98
N ASP A 88 -18.43 18.63 23.68
CA ASP A 88 -17.17 18.36 24.40
C ASP A 88 -15.97 17.81 23.59
N LYS A 89 -15.92 17.93 22.26
CA LYS A 89 -14.68 17.60 21.53
C LYS A 89 -14.40 18.56 20.37
N THR A 90 -13.53 19.53 20.61
CA THR A 90 -12.81 20.27 19.57
C THR A 90 -11.85 19.30 18.87
N ALA A 91 -12.01 19.09 17.57
CA ALA A 91 -11.02 18.32 16.81
C ALA A 91 -9.84 19.24 16.48
N VAL A 92 -8.63 18.87 16.89
CA VAL A 92 -7.42 19.63 16.57
C VAL A 92 -6.83 19.11 15.26
N GLY A 93 -7.02 19.86 14.18
CA GLY A 93 -6.39 19.66 12.89
C GLY A 93 -4.98 20.27 12.82
N VAL A 94 -4.18 19.75 11.92
CA VAL A 94 -2.89 20.23 11.45
C VAL A 94 -2.92 20.23 9.92
N SER A 95 -3.23 21.36 9.28
CA SER A 95 -3.06 21.67 7.85
C SER A 95 -1.60 21.73 7.41
N LEU A 96 -1.38 21.53 6.10
CA LEU A 96 -0.08 21.63 5.47
C LEU A 96 0.01 22.96 4.72
N GLY A 97 0.71 23.93 5.31
CA GLY A 97 0.78 25.34 4.97
C GLY A 97 1.46 25.73 3.65
N ASP A 98 1.30 27.01 3.30
CA ASP A 98 1.60 27.67 2.02
C ASP A 98 2.92 27.26 1.34
N PHE A 99 2.82 26.90 0.06
CA PHE A 99 3.95 26.92 -0.86
C PHE A 99 4.47 28.36 -0.98
N LYS A 100 5.74 28.60 -0.66
CA LYS A 100 6.40 29.81 -1.15
C LYS A 100 6.48 29.73 -2.66
N ASP A 101 5.88 30.70 -3.32
CA ASP A 101 6.07 31.05 -4.72
C ASP A 101 7.58 31.19 -4.98
N SER A 102 8.24 30.10 -5.34
CA SER A 102 9.55 30.19 -5.96
C SER A 102 9.26 30.71 -7.36
N THR A 103 9.69 31.94 -7.60
CA THR A 103 9.51 32.79 -8.78
C THR A 103 9.81 32.17 -10.16
N ASP A 104 10.04 30.87 -10.28
CA ASP A 104 10.50 30.17 -11.48
C ASP A 104 9.55 29.06 -12.01
N GLY A 105 8.26 29.09 -11.63
CA GLY A 105 7.21 28.56 -12.50
C GLY A 105 6.62 27.18 -12.16
N ILE A 106 5.31 27.23 -11.87
CA ILE A 106 4.25 26.24 -12.12
C ILE A 106 4.44 24.87 -11.45
N ILE A 107 4.27 24.85 -10.12
CA ILE A 107 3.42 23.82 -9.53
C ILE A 107 2.01 24.44 -9.47
N PRO A 108 0.99 23.89 -10.14
CA PRO A 108 -0.39 24.34 -9.92
C PRO A 108 -0.67 24.23 -8.42
N GLN A 109 -1.13 25.33 -7.82
CA GLN A 109 -1.53 25.39 -6.42
C GLN A 109 -2.45 24.20 -6.11
N ALA A 110 -1.94 23.22 -5.36
CA ALA A 110 -2.75 22.54 -4.37
C ALA A 110 -3.07 23.60 -3.32
N ASP A 111 -4.34 24.00 -3.25
CA ASP A 111 -4.84 24.60 -2.03
C ASP A 111 -4.73 23.50 -0.94
N GLN A 112 -4.57 23.88 0.32
CA GLN A 112 -4.13 23.01 1.43
C GLN A 112 -5.17 21.96 1.87
N GLY A 113 -6.02 21.54 0.95
CA GLY A 113 -7.41 21.32 1.24
C GLY A 113 -8.03 20.03 0.78
N ASP A 114 -7.23 19.14 0.21
CA ASP A 114 -7.75 17.97 -0.50
C ASP A 114 -7.27 16.65 0.13
N LEU A 115 -6.64 16.68 1.31
CA LEU A 115 -6.09 15.47 1.95
C LEU A 115 -6.19 15.52 3.48
N LEU A 116 -7.25 14.96 4.05
CA LEU A 116 -7.36 14.74 5.50
C LEU A 116 -6.51 13.55 5.96
N TYR A 117 -5.26 13.82 6.29
CA TYR A 117 -4.33 12.80 6.73
C TYR A 117 -4.36 12.57 8.24
N PHE A 118 -4.48 11.32 8.73
CA PHE A 118 -4.35 10.96 10.15
C PHE A 118 -3.14 10.08 10.40
N MET A 119 -2.40 10.37 11.48
CA MET A 119 -1.30 9.51 11.94
C MET A 119 -1.58 9.03 13.35
N GLY A 120 -1.96 7.77 13.51
CA GLY A 120 -2.19 7.22 14.84
C GLY A 120 -2.47 5.73 14.81
N HIS A 121 -2.35 5.10 15.98
CA HIS A 121 -2.86 3.75 16.17
C HIS A 121 -4.38 3.79 16.17
N ALA A 122 -4.94 3.30 15.07
CA ALA A 122 -6.35 3.02 14.97
C ALA A 122 -6.61 1.59 15.47
N TYR A 123 -7.49 1.48 16.45
CA TYR A 123 -8.11 0.24 16.89
C TYR A 123 -9.32 -0.01 16.00
N SER A 124 -9.90 -1.20 16.15
CA SER A 124 -11.19 -1.51 15.54
C SER A 124 -12.26 -0.46 15.89
N ASP A 125 -12.25 0.05 17.13
CA ASP A 125 -13.30 0.92 17.68
C ASP A 125 -12.97 2.41 17.72
N ARG A 126 -11.69 2.78 17.69
CA ARG A 126 -11.26 4.17 17.87
C ARG A 126 -9.95 4.51 17.19
N MET A 127 -9.76 5.78 16.88
CA MET A 127 -8.49 6.39 16.54
C MET A 127 -7.97 7.17 17.74
N LEU A 128 -6.72 6.92 18.13
CA LEU A 128 -6.05 7.75 19.14
C LEU A 128 -5.60 9.06 18.51
N LEU A 129 -6.09 10.19 19.05
CA LEU A 129 -5.60 11.52 18.74
C LEU A 129 -4.59 12.00 19.80
N LYS A 130 -4.09 13.21 19.59
CA LYS A 130 -2.98 13.88 20.30
C LYS A 130 -2.98 13.60 21.81
N ASP A 131 -1.83 13.17 22.34
CA ASP A 131 -1.51 12.86 23.76
C ASP A 131 -2.15 11.58 24.36
N GLU A 132 -2.85 10.74 23.60
CA GLU A 132 -3.65 9.61 24.13
C GLU A 132 -4.79 9.99 25.10
N LEU A 133 -4.97 11.28 25.38
CA LEU A 133 -6.06 11.78 26.22
C LEU A 133 -7.35 12.02 25.42
N THR A 134 -7.25 12.01 24.09
CA THR A 134 -8.37 12.25 23.19
C THR A 134 -8.45 11.12 22.17
N ASP A 135 -9.52 10.33 22.24
CA ASP A 135 -9.86 9.31 21.25
C ASP A 135 -11.06 9.78 20.41
N VAL A 136 -11.03 9.43 19.13
CA VAL A 136 -12.20 9.51 18.26
C VAL A 136 -12.67 8.10 18.04
N HIS A 137 -13.78 7.74 18.67
CA HIS A 137 -14.44 6.48 18.37
C HIS A 137 -15.19 6.62 17.06
N TYR A 138 -15.30 5.56 16.27
CA TYR A 138 -16.26 5.60 15.15
C TYR A 138 -17.67 5.92 15.67
N THR A 139 -17.94 5.62 16.95
CA THR A 139 -19.21 5.95 17.58
C THR A 139 -19.48 7.43 17.67
N ASP A 140 -18.42 8.24 17.68
CA ASP A 140 -18.51 9.70 17.81
C ASP A 140 -18.75 10.37 16.45
N ILE A 141 -18.42 9.68 15.33
CA ILE A 141 -18.34 10.26 13.97
C ILE A 141 -19.07 9.45 12.88
N GLY A 142 -19.85 8.42 13.23
CA GLY A 142 -20.52 7.58 12.23
C GLY A 142 -21.47 6.52 12.78
N THR A 143 -21.96 6.67 14.03
CA THR A 143 -22.90 5.71 14.62
C THR A 143 -24.30 5.78 14.03
N THR A 144 -24.72 6.96 13.58
CA THR A 144 -26.07 7.10 13.02
C THR A 144 -26.02 6.79 11.53
N TYR A 145 -27.09 6.18 11.03
CA TYR A 145 -27.33 6.04 9.60
C TYR A 145 -28.80 6.35 9.35
N ASP A 146 -29.06 7.47 8.69
CA ASP A 146 -30.38 7.81 8.19
C ASP A 146 -30.50 7.30 6.75
N SER A 147 -31.23 6.20 6.58
CA SER A 147 -31.50 5.60 5.27
C SER A 147 -32.33 6.48 4.31
N SER A 148 -32.98 7.54 4.81
CA SER A 148 -33.82 8.44 4.01
C SER A 148 -33.00 9.53 3.31
N THR A 149 -31.98 10.04 3.99
CA THR A 149 -31.03 11.06 3.50
C THR A 149 -29.71 10.44 3.04
N TYR A 150 -29.48 9.16 3.35
CA TYR A 150 -28.20 8.48 3.19
C TYR A 150 -27.06 9.22 3.89
N SER A 151 -27.33 9.69 5.11
CA SER A 151 -26.37 10.43 5.92
C SER A 151 -26.05 9.72 7.24
N SER A 152 -24.94 10.10 7.85
CA SER A 152 -24.56 9.76 9.22
C SER A 152 -24.31 11.04 10.04
N ASN A 153 -24.05 10.90 11.34
CA ASN A 153 -23.52 11.96 12.19
C ASN A 153 -22.03 12.22 11.93
N SER A 154 -21.62 12.10 10.67
CA SER A 154 -20.25 12.36 10.27
C SER A 154 -19.82 13.75 10.71
N ALA A 155 -18.66 13.83 11.33
CA ALA A 155 -17.98 15.10 11.57
C ALA A 155 -17.41 15.70 10.27
N TRP A 156 -17.44 14.96 9.16
CA TRP A 156 -16.99 15.35 7.83
C TRP A 156 -18.19 15.80 7.00
N ASP A 157 -18.71 17.00 7.28
CA ASP A 157 -19.92 17.55 6.62
C ASP A 157 -19.61 18.72 5.66
N ASP A 158 -18.33 18.97 5.39
CA ASP A 158 -17.85 19.92 4.39
C ASP A 158 -17.55 19.25 3.03
N ASP A 159 -17.42 20.05 1.95
CA ASP A 159 -17.13 19.60 0.56
C ASP A 159 -15.65 19.32 0.52
N LEU A 160 -15.35 18.05 0.77
CA LEU A 160 -14.04 17.63 1.18
C LEU A 160 -13.65 16.50 0.25
N GLU A 161 -12.91 16.83 -0.81
CA GLU A 161 -12.32 15.84 -1.73
C GLU A 161 -11.17 15.04 -1.06
N TRP A 162 -11.33 14.76 0.24
CA TRP A 162 -10.34 14.23 1.16
C TRP A 162 -10.19 12.73 1.07
N THR A 163 -8.96 12.31 1.33
CA THR A 163 -8.61 10.93 1.64
C THR A 163 -8.08 10.84 3.07
N ILE A 164 -8.70 9.98 3.88
CA ILE A 164 -8.26 9.57 5.22
C ILE A 164 -7.19 8.49 5.09
N LEU A 165 -5.99 8.70 5.64
CA LEU A 165 -5.00 7.62 5.80
C LEU A 165 -4.98 7.16 7.26
N GLY A 166 -4.94 5.86 7.54
CA GLY A 166 -4.85 5.35 8.92
C GLY A 166 -4.01 4.08 9.05
N ALA A 167 -3.19 4.01 10.11
CA ALA A 167 -2.14 3.02 10.23
C ALA A 167 -2.63 1.60 10.61
N CYS A 168 -3.82 1.42 11.20
CA CYS A 168 -4.25 0.10 11.69
C CYS A 168 -5.78 -0.09 11.63
N SER A 169 -6.26 -1.31 11.44
CA SER A 169 -7.62 -1.82 11.75
C SER A 169 -8.85 -1.03 11.28
N ILE A 170 -8.68 -0.04 10.40
CA ILE A 170 -9.76 0.80 9.86
C ILE A 170 -10.43 0.18 8.64
N ALA A 171 -9.71 -0.67 7.90
CA ALA A 171 -10.20 -1.26 6.65
C ALA A 171 -10.61 -2.73 6.80
N ASN A 172 -11.10 -3.13 7.99
CA ASN A 172 -11.52 -4.50 8.28
C ASN A 172 -12.77 -4.93 7.49
N ARG A 173 -12.86 -6.20 7.09
CA ARG A 173 -14.07 -6.82 6.47
C ARG A 173 -15.25 -7.06 7.43
N ASN A 174 -15.14 -6.58 8.65
CA ASN A 174 -16.10 -6.86 9.71
C ASN A 174 -16.95 -5.62 9.99
N TYR A 175 -17.74 -5.70 11.06
CA TYR A 175 -18.56 -4.60 11.56
C TYR A 175 -17.77 -3.29 11.72
N ASP A 176 -16.53 -3.35 12.21
CA ASP A 176 -15.73 -2.17 12.53
C ASP A 176 -15.37 -1.37 11.28
N GLY A 177 -14.94 -2.03 10.20
CA GLY A 177 -14.66 -1.36 8.94
C GLY A 177 -15.92 -0.75 8.30
N ILE A 178 -17.10 -1.35 8.55
CA ILE A 178 -18.38 -0.78 8.13
C ILE A 178 -18.69 0.49 8.93
N GLN A 179 -18.42 0.51 10.23
CA GLN A 179 -18.60 1.74 11.02
C GLN A 179 -17.66 2.85 10.56
N TRP A 180 -16.40 2.52 10.22
CA TRP A 180 -15.49 3.48 9.59
C TRP A 180 -16.02 3.99 8.25
N ALA A 181 -16.61 3.12 7.43
CA ALA A 181 -17.23 3.52 6.18
C ALA A 181 -18.42 4.48 6.37
N LYS A 182 -19.17 4.38 7.47
CA LYS A 182 -20.27 5.32 7.77
C LYS A 182 -19.80 6.75 7.96
N THR A 183 -18.55 6.95 8.35
CA THR A 183 -17.97 8.30 8.45
C THR A 183 -17.91 8.98 7.07
N LEU A 184 -17.86 8.23 5.97
CA LEU A 184 -17.88 8.81 4.61
C LEU A 184 -19.26 9.30 4.16
N MET A 185 -20.32 9.16 4.98
CA MET A 185 -21.71 9.48 4.63
C MET A 185 -22.18 10.86 5.13
N GLY A 186 -21.38 11.92 4.98
CA GLY A 186 -21.83 13.32 5.22
C GLY A 186 -22.96 13.76 4.27
N SER A 187 -23.65 14.88 4.55
CA SER A 187 -24.73 15.39 3.70
C SER A 187 -24.71 16.91 3.62
N PRO A 188 -24.48 17.54 2.46
CA PRO A 188 -24.34 17.01 1.10
C PRO A 188 -22.87 16.81 0.65
N ARG A 189 -21.95 16.85 1.61
CA ARG A 189 -20.55 17.02 1.34
C ARG A 189 -19.72 15.96 2.08
N ARG A 190 -18.88 15.19 1.38
CA ARG A 190 -18.40 13.88 1.86
C ARG A 190 -16.92 13.68 1.63
N ALA A 191 -16.21 13.13 2.63
CA ALA A 191 -14.89 12.56 2.39
C ALA A 191 -14.96 11.44 1.33
N HIS A 192 -13.97 11.38 0.44
CA HIS A 192 -13.98 10.48 -0.72
C HIS A 192 -13.51 9.06 -0.41
N GLY A 193 -12.59 8.89 0.55
CA GLY A 193 -12.12 7.57 0.94
C GLY A 193 -11.27 7.51 2.20
N ILE A 194 -11.08 6.29 2.68
CA ILE A 194 -10.25 5.86 3.80
C ILE A 194 -9.30 4.79 3.29
N TYR A 195 -8.01 4.96 3.55
CA TYR A 195 -6.93 4.09 3.11
C TYR A 195 -6.13 3.70 4.33
N GLY A 196 -5.93 2.41 4.53
CA GLY A 196 -5.23 1.94 5.70
C GLY A 196 -5.01 0.46 5.66
N TYR A 197 -5.16 -0.18 6.81
CA TYR A 197 -4.89 -1.59 6.98
C TYR A 197 -6.07 -2.31 7.64
N GLN A 198 -6.25 -3.58 7.28
CA GLN A 198 -7.23 -4.47 7.90
C GLN A 198 -6.82 -4.81 9.32
N ALA A 199 -5.53 -5.03 9.59
CA ALA A 199 -5.06 -5.44 10.90
C ALA A 199 -4.05 -4.43 11.43
N SER A 200 -2.80 -4.82 11.57
CA SER A 200 -1.71 -3.91 11.94
C SER A 200 -1.12 -3.25 10.70
N SER A 201 -0.49 -2.10 10.86
CA SER A 201 0.47 -1.61 9.86
C SER A 201 1.64 -2.61 9.71
N PRO A 202 2.39 -2.58 8.59
CA PRO A 202 3.63 -3.34 8.41
C PRO A 202 4.79 -2.89 9.33
N SER A 203 4.57 -1.90 10.21
CA SER A 203 5.47 -1.34 11.23
C SER A 203 6.73 -0.66 10.70
N TYR A 204 7.43 0.07 11.57
CA TYR A 204 8.75 0.63 11.26
C TYR A 204 9.76 -0.45 10.79
N PRO A 205 10.55 -0.20 9.74
CA PRO A 205 10.58 0.98 8.86
C PRO A 205 9.67 0.89 7.63
N ASN A 206 8.93 -0.21 7.46
CA ASN A 206 8.10 -0.43 6.27
C ASN A 206 7.01 0.62 6.09
N ASP A 207 6.39 1.11 7.17
CA ASP A 207 5.39 2.17 7.09
C ASP A 207 5.93 3.46 6.47
N TYR A 208 7.10 3.92 6.93
CA TYR A 208 7.80 5.07 6.35
C TYR A 208 8.11 4.87 4.86
N TYR A 209 8.49 3.65 4.49
CA TYR A 209 8.79 3.34 3.11
C TYR A 209 7.54 3.30 2.23
N VAL A 210 6.44 2.71 2.72
CA VAL A 210 5.13 2.75 2.04
C VAL A 210 4.68 4.20 1.87
N ALA A 211 4.83 5.05 2.89
CA ALA A 211 4.54 6.48 2.84
C ALA A 211 5.25 7.21 1.72
N THR A 212 6.58 7.09 1.74
CA THR A 212 7.48 7.74 0.80
C THR A 212 7.12 7.31 -0.61
N LYS A 213 6.81 6.01 -0.78
CA LYS A 213 6.46 5.46 -2.07
C LYS A 213 5.07 5.89 -2.56
N PHE A 214 4.09 5.97 -1.66
CA PHE A 214 2.76 6.47 -1.95
C PHE A 214 2.84 7.88 -2.54
N PHE A 215 3.52 8.81 -1.87
CA PHE A 215 3.69 10.17 -2.40
C PHE A 215 4.54 10.23 -3.66
N ALA A 216 5.58 9.39 -3.77
CA ALA A 216 6.37 9.30 -5.00
C ALA A 216 5.55 8.77 -6.21
N ASN A 217 4.45 8.07 -5.97
CA ASN A 217 3.51 7.64 -7.02
C ASN A 217 2.41 8.69 -7.25
N ALA A 218 1.87 9.29 -6.20
CA ALA A 218 0.74 10.21 -6.28
C ALA A 218 1.13 11.64 -6.70
N ALA A 219 2.31 12.10 -6.29
CA ALA A 219 2.80 13.47 -6.53
C ALA A 219 3.96 13.57 -7.53
N GLY A 220 4.39 12.43 -8.10
CA GLY A 220 5.49 12.34 -9.07
C GLY A 220 5.22 13.08 -10.39
N THR A 221 6.15 12.99 -11.35
CA THR A 221 5.97 13.68 -12.64
C THR A 221 5.00 12.95 -13.57
N SER A 222 4.82 11.65 -13.35
CA SER A 222 3.76 10.83 -13.94
C SER A 222 2.87 10.27 -12.81
N PRO A 223 1.94 11.08 -12.28
CA PRO A 223 1.18 10.72 -11.10
C PRO A 223 0.15 9.61 -11.38
N GLN A 224 -0.12 8.81 -10.35
CA GLN A 224 -1.21 7.84 -10.31
C GLN A 224 -2.36 8.38 -9.44
N THR A 225 -3.55 7.80 -9.53
CA THR A 225 -4.62 8.10 -8.57
C THR A 225 -4.16 7.76 -7.15
N ILE A 226 -4.77 8.38 -6.15
CA ILE A 226 -4.53 8.06 -4.73
C ILE A 226 -4.74 6.57 -4.49
N TRP A 227 -5.78 6.00 -5.10
CA TRP A 227 -6.09 4.57 -5.06
C TRP A 227 -4.99 3.67 -5.58
N SER A 228 -4.58 3.88 -6.83
CA SER A 228 -3.49 3.11 -7.43
C SER A 228 -2.17 3.32 -6.68
N SER A 229 -1.90 4.55 -6.22
CA SER A 229 -0.70 4.89 -5.48
C SER A 229 -0.59 4.11 -4.17
N TRP A 230 -1.69 4.02 -3.41
CA TRP A 230 -1.74 3.28 -2.15
C TRP A 230 -1.48 1.79 -2.33
N ILE A 231 -2.17 1.17 -3.29
CA ILE A 231 -2.04 -0.26 -3.58
C ILE A 231 -0.64 -0.57 -4.10
N ASN A 232 -0.12 0.22 -5.04
CA ASN A 232 1.20 0.04 -5.61
C ASN A 232 2.31 0.23 -4.57
N ALA A 233 2.18 1.21 -3.66
CA ALA A 233 3.13 1.42 -2.58
C ALA A 233 3.16 0.24 -1.60
N ASN A 234 2.00 -0.26 -1.19
CA ASN A 234 1.92 -1.42 -0.32
C ASN A 234 2.48 -2.70 -0.98
N ASN A 235 2.11 -2.95 -2.24
CA ASN A 235 2.64 -4.08 -3.01
C ASN A 235 4.16 -4.01 -3.17
N TYR A 236 4.72 -2.81 -3.36
CA TYR A 236 6.15 -2.58 -3.46
C TYR A 236 6.93 -3.13 -2.27
N TYR A 237 6.36 -3.01 -1.06
CA TYR A 237 6.92 -3.47 0.22
C TYR A 237 6.23 -4.72 0.79
N ASN A 238 5.48 -5.46 -0.02
CA ASN A 238 4.79 -6.69 0.38
C ASN A 238 3.88 -6.55 1.61
N ALA A 239 3.44 -5.33 1.90
CA ALA A 239 2.36 -5.09 2.83
C ALA A 239 1.09 -5.55 2.10
N THR A 240 0.48 -6.65 2.55
CA THR A 240 -0.66 -7.29 1.87
C THR A 240 -1.94 -7.24 2.70
N ASN A 241 -1.85 -6.60 3.85
CA ASN A 241 -2.91 -6.35 4.81
C ASN A 241 -3.48 -4.92 4.70
N TRP A 242 -3.15 -4.19 3.63
CA TRP A 242 -3.78 -2.92 3.33
C TRP A 242 -5.27 -3.11 3.02
N GLY A 243 -6.03 -2.03 3.11
CA GLY A 243 -7.39 -1.93 2.62
C GLY A 243 -7.73 -0.49 2.25
N VAL A 244 -8.75 -0.35 1.42
CA VAL A 244 -9.33 0.94 1.03
C VAL A 244 -10.85 0.85 1.20
N ILE A 245 -11.47 1.91 1.70
CA ILE A 245 -12.90 2.12 1.75
C ILE A 245 -13.16 3.45 1.05
N GLU A 246 -13.95 3.49 -0.01
CA GLU A 246 -14.13 4.71 -0.80
C GLU A 246 -15.45 4.71 -1.54
N HIS A 247 -15.91 5.91 -1.92
CA HIS A 247 -17.07 6.05 -2.80
C HIS A 247 -16.76 5.54 -4.21
N SER A 248 -17.76 4.93 -4.82
CA SER A 248 -17.73 4.45 -6.19
C SER A 248 -17.45 5.59 -7.16
N GLY A 249 -16.36 5.48 -7.90
CA GLY A 249 -15.99 6.45 -8.93
C GLY A 249 -15.04 7.55 -8.46
N ASN A 250 -14.76 7.64 -7.15
CA ASN A 250 -13.83 8.63 -6.60
C ASN A 250 -12.38 8.16 -6.81
N ARG A 251 -11.93 8.25 -8.06
CA ARG A 251 -10.57 7.91 -8.52
C ARG A 251 -9.72 9.17 -8.56
N ASP A 252 -9.59 9.81 -7.42
CA ASP A 252 -8.95 11.11 -7.34
C ASP A 252 -7.45 11.03 -7.50
N TYR A 253 -6.89 12.05 -8.13
CA TYR A 253 -5.48 12.37 -8.03
C TYR A 253 -5.27 13.33 -6.86
N LEU A 254 -4.03 13.45 -6.38
CA LEU A 254 -3.70 14.61 -5.55
C LEU A 254 -4.00 15.89 -6.34
N TRP A 255 -4.48 16.92 -5.65
CA TRP A 255 -4.81 18.17 -6.31
C TRP A 255 -3.63 18.75 -7.08
N GLY A 256 -3.91 19.32 -8.26
CA GLY A 256 -2.89 19.82 -9.17
C GLY A 256 -2.05 18.73 -9.86
N LYS A 257 -2.27 17.44 -9.54
CA LYS A 257 -1.61 16.29 -10.17
C LYS A 257 -2.51 15.53 -11.14
N GLY A 258 -3.82 15.77 -11.12
CA GLY A 258 -4.75 15.20 -12.07
C GLY A 258 -6.19 15.64 -11.81
N THR A 259 -7.14 14.83 -12.27
CA THR A 259 -8.56 15.10 -12.05
C THR A 259 -8.96 14.73 -10.62
N VAL A 260 -9.62 15.64 -9.94
CA VAL A 260 -10.34 15.38 -8.69
C VAL A 260 -11.82 15.28 -9.07
N THR A 261 -12.47 14.23 -8.59
CA THR A 261 -13.89 13.97 -8.86
C THR A 261 -14.75 14.88 -7.99
N SER A 262 -15.96 15.16 -8.45
CA SER A 262 -16.94 15.93 -7.69
C SER A 262 -17.70 15.03 -6.73
N ASP A 263 -18.19 15.62 -5.66
CA ASP A 263 -19.00 14.93 -4.67
C ASP A 263 -20.24 14.20 -5.25
N THR A 264 -20.58 13.06 -4.63
CA THR A 264 -21.70 12.23 -5.08
C THR A 264 -23.04 12.80 -4.59
N THR A 265 -23.83 13.37 -5.50
CA THR A 265 -25.14 13.98 -5.20
C THR A 265 -26.30 12.99 -4.97
N GLY A 266 -26.01 11.69 -4.85
CA GLY A 266 -26.99 10.61 -4.74
C GLY A 266 -26.74 9.67 -3.55
N ALA A 267 -27.45 8.54 -3.53
CA ALA A 267 -27.19 7.48 -2.56
C ALA A 267 -25.73 7.02 -2.70
N PRO A 268 -24.90 7.14 -1.65
CA PRO A 268 -23.50 6.80 -1.71
C PRO A 268 -23.35 5.29 -1.94
N VAL A 269 -22.52 4.93 -2.90
CA VAL A 269 -22.10 3.55 -3.12
C VAL A 269 -20.68 3.45 -2.61
N ILE A 270 -20.49 2.81 -1.46
CA ILE A 270 -19.15 2.70 -0.85
C ILE A 270 -18.66 1.27 -1.02
N TYR A 271 -17.43 1.15 -1.53
CA TYR A 271 -16.75 -0.11 -1.73
C TYR A 271 -15.59 -0.25 -0.77
N GLN A 272 -15.32 -1.50 -0.37
CA GLN A 272 -14.10 -1.88 0.33
C GLN A 272 -13.22 -2.76 -0.57
N TYR A 273 -11.95 -2.35 -0.73
CA TYR A 273 -10.94 -2.99 -1.55
C TYR A 273 -9.85 -3.58 -0.70
N GLN A 274 -9.48 -4.82 -0.99
CA GLN A 274 -8.34 -5.48 -0.37
C GLN A 274 -8.07 -6.85 -1.01
N TYR A 275 -6.98 -7.50 -0.62
CA TYR A 275 -6.79 -8.92 -0.97
C TYR A 275 -7.79 -9.83 -0.28
N GLY A 276 -8.29 -10.83 -1.01
CA GLY A 276 -9.21 -11.85 -0.51
C GLY A 276 -8.53 -12.93 0.32
N ASP A 277 -9.33 -13.51 1.22
CA ASP A 277 -8.94 -14.60 2.10
C ASP A 277 -8.80 -15.94 1.37
N ASP A 278 -9.52 -16.09 0.26
CA ASP A 278 -9.56 -17.29 -0.59
C ASP A 278 -8.28 -17.43 -1.44
N ARG A 279 -7.13 -17.45 -0.76
CA ARG A 279 -5.83 -17.63 -1.40
C ARG A 279 -5.63 -19.08 -1.85
N VAL A 280 -5.15 -19.24 -3.07
CA VAL A 280 -4.77 -20.56 -3.59
C VAL A 280 -3.27 -20.75 -3.35
N GLU A 281 -2.93 -21.61 -2.38
CA GLU A 281 -1.56 -22.09 -2.18
C GLU A 281 -1.35 -23.35 -3.03
N LEU A 282 -0.62 -23.22 -4.15
CA LEU A 282 -0.43 -24.32 -5.10
C LEU A 282 0.66 -25.29 -4.67
N LEU A 283 1.55 -24.87 -3.77
CA LEU A 283 2.60 -25.68 -3.18
C LEU A 283 2.76 -25.25 -1.72
N SER A 284 2.54 -26.13 -0.75
CA SER A 284 2.88 -25.83 0.63
C SER A 284 4.42 -25.73 0.77
N SER A 285 4.88 -25.00 1.79
CA SER A 285 6.23 -25.24 2.30
C SER A 285 6.32 -26.73 2.58
N ALA A 286 7.53 -27.32 2.52
CA ALA A 286 7.70 -28.60 3.18
C ALA A 286 7.44 -28.32 4.67
N SER A 287 6.18 -28.40 5.08
CA SER A 287 5.81 -28.48 6.48
C SER A 287 6.59 -29.69 6.94
N VAL A 288 7.55 -29.46 7.82
CA VAL A 288 7.96 -30.53 8.72
C VAL A 288 6.63 -30.90 9.38
N GLU A 289 6.02 -32.00 8.94
CA GLU A 289 4.78 -32.48 9.52
C GLU A 289 5.10 -32.79 10.98
N LEU A 290 4.89 -31.79 11.84
CA LEU A 290 4.53 -31.96 13.24
C LEU A 290 3.08 -32.47 13.24
N SER A 291 2.83 -33.57 12.52
CA SER A 291 1.59 -34.28 12.64
C SER A 291 1.56 -34.81 14.07
N ASN A 292 0.46 -34.52 14.76
CA ASN A 292 0.06 -34.94 16.11
C ASN A 292 0.13 -36.46 16.39
N SER A 293 0.87 -37.23 15.59
CA SER A 293 1.53 -38.41 16.11
C SER A 293 2.41 -37.96 17.27
N SER A 294 2.32 -38.67 18.38
CA SER A 294 3.21 -38.57 19.52
C SER A 294 4.66 -38.87 19.12
N ILE A 295 5.28 -37.98 18.35
CA ILE A 295 6.72 -37.88 18.24
C ILE A 295 7.13 -37.51 19.65
N GLN A 296 7.54 -38.53 20.40
CA GLN A 296 8.25 -38.32 21.64
C GLN A 296 9.30 -37.26 21.35
N THR A 297 9.27 -36.19 22.13
CA THR A 297 10.18 -35.03 22.11
C THR A 297 11.68 -35.40 22.16
N SER A 298 12.00 -36.69 22.19
CA SER A 298 13.34 -37.26 22.15
C SER A 298 14.06 -37.19 20.80
N ASP A 299 13.40 -37.07 19.64
CA ASP A 299 14.12 -37.14 18.34
C ASP A 299 14.57 -35.79 17.75
N PHE A 300 14.13 -34.66 18.33
CA PHE A 300 14.71 -33.34 18.04
C PHE A 300 16.03 -33.09 18.81
N THR A 301 16.48 -34.02 19.64
CA THR A 301 17.82 -33.97 20.26
C THR A 301 18.96 -34.17 19.25
N LYS A 302 18.65 -34.68 18.04
CA LYS A 302 19.59 -34.70 16.91
C LYS A 302 19.56 -33.36 16.21
N VAL A 303 20.45 -32.48 16.66
CA VAL A 303 20.85 -31.24 16.01
C VAL A 303 20.88 -31.40 14.48
N LYS A 304 19.93 -30.78 13.78
CA LYS A 304 19.91 -30.74 12.31
C LYS A 304 21.01 -29.78 11.86
N LEU A 305 21.93 -30.28 11.03
CA LEU A 305 22.98 -29.44 10.45
C LEU A 305 22.48 -28.85 9.13
N VAL A 306 22.44 -27.52 9.05
CA VAL A 306 22.03 -26.77 7.85
C VAL A 306 23.15 -25.81 7.46
N GLY A 307 23.42 -25.68 6.16
CA GLY A 307 24.43 -24.76 5.63
C GLY A 307 23.81 -23.44 5.16
N SER A 308 24.62 -22.38 5.07
CA SER A 308 24.27 -21.09 4.45
C SER A 308 24.70 -21.07 2.99
N TYR A 309 24.28 -20.08 2.20
CA TYR A 309 24.70 -19.94 0.82
C TYR A 309 25.31 -18.57 0.56
N ASN A 310 26.31 -18.49 -0.33
CA ASN A 310 26.69 -17.20 -0.87
C ASN A 310 25.67 -16.73 -1.89
N THR A 311 25.41 -15.43 -1.87
CA THR A 311 24.49 -14.77 -2.79
C THR A 311 25.13 -13.57 -3.46
N THR A 312 24.72 -13.30 -4.70
CA THR A 312 25.07 -12.06 -5.40
C THR A 312 23.85 -11.48 -6.08
N ALA A 313 23.79 -10.14 -6.14
CA ALA A 313 22.78 -9.44 -6.92
C ALA A 313 22.85 -9.87 -8.39
N GLN A 314 21.69 -9.90 -9.05
CA GLN A 314 21.66 -10.08 -10.49
C GLN A 314 22.28 -8.85 -11.16
N LYS A 315 23.18 -9.05 -12.13
CA LYS A 315 23.67 -7.95 -12.95
C LYS A 315 22.55 -7.45 -13.85
N LEU A 316 22.22 -6.17 -13.76
CA LEU A 316 21.15 -5.53 -14.52
C LEU A 316 21.74 -4.70 -15.65
N ASP A 317 21.16 -4.83 -16.85
CA ASP A 317 21.45 -3.98 -18.00
C ASP A 317 20.26 -3.05 -18.20
N GLU A 318 20.43 -1.77 -17.86
CA GLU A 318 19.33 -0.81 -17.78
C GLU A 318 18.63 -0.61 -19.11
N GLU A 319 19.36 -0.44 -20.22
CA GLU A 319 18.74 -0.19 -21.52
C GLU A 319 18.01 -1.43 -22.02
N VAL A 320 18.59 -2.63 -21.82
CA VAL A 320 17.90 -3.89 -22.15
C VAL A 320 16.61 -4.04 -21.35
N ILE A 321 16.61 -3.66 -20.06
CA ILE A 321 15.42 -3.72 -19.23
C ILE A 321 14.40 -2.65 -19.68
N ILE A 322 14.83 -1.42 -20.00
CA ILE A 322 13.93 -0.37 -20.50
C ILE A 322 13.26 -0.82 -21.82
N ASP A 323 14.04 -1.41 -22.72
CA ASP A 323 13.56 -1.94 -24.01
C ASP A 323 12.56 -3.08 -23.84
N GLN A 324 12.61 -3.81 -22.72
CA GLN A 324 11.64 -4.85 -22.40
C GLN A 324 10.29 -4.28 -21.96
N PHE A 325 10.26 -3.14 -21.27
CA PHE A 325 9.04 -2.56 -20.69
C PHE A 325 8.41 -1.45 -21.52
N TYR A 326 9.19 -0.76 -22.35
CA TYR A 326 8.72 0.38 -23.13
C TYR A 326 9.03 0.17 -24.61
N ALA A 327 7.98 0.21 -25.43
CA ALA A 327 8.11 0.17 -26.89
C ALA A 327 8.85 1.42 -27.40
N ASP A 328 9.45 1.33 -28.59
CA ASP A 328 10.28 2.42 -29.17
C ASP A 328 9.52 3.76 -29.25
N GLU A 329 8.23 3.72 -29.58
CA GLU A 329 7.37 4.91 -29.62
C GLU A 329 7.09 5.53 -28.25
N GLN A 330 7.22 4.75 -27.17
CA GLN A 330 7.03 5.22 -25.79
C GLN A 330 8.32 5.80 -25.19
N LYS A 331 9.50 5.43 -25.71
CA LYS A 331 10.80 5.90 -25.19
C LYS A 331 11.02 7.40 -25.32
N ASN A 332 10.28 8.08 -26.19
CA ASN A 332 10.32 9.55 -26.27
C ASN A 332 9.48 10.23 -25.18
N GLN A 333 8.73 9.45 -24.39
CA GLN A 333 7.84 9.91 -23.32
C GLN A 333 8.29 9.41 -21.94
N ILE A 334 9.49 8.82 -21.85
CA ILE A 334 10.04 8.39 -20.56
C ILE A 334 10.95 9.47 -19.97
N TYR A 335 10.93 9.58 -18.65
CA TYR A 335 11.82 10.42 -17.87
C TYR A 335 12.68 9.54 -16.96
N LYS A 336 14.00 9.70 -17.04
CA LYS A 336 14.99 8.91 -16.29
C LYS A 336 15.52 9.72 -15.11
N ILE A 337 15.32 9.23 -13.90
CA ILE A 337 15.79 9.83 -12.64
C ILE A 337 16.73 8.83 -11.97
N ARG A 338 17.90 9.29 -11.51
CA ARG A 338 18.76 8.51 -10.62
C ARG A 338 18.62 9.00 -9.19
N ASP A 339 18.48 8.06 -8.26
CA ASP A 339 18.50 8.38 -6.84
C ASP A 339 19.93 8.52 -6.30
N LYS A 340 20.06 8.80 -4.99
CA LYS A 340 21.36 8.96 -4.32
C LYS A 340 22.14 7.64 -4.22
N LYS A 341 21.50 6.49 -4.36
CA LYS A 341 22.11 5.16 -4.35
C LYS A 341 22.57 4.72 -5.76
N GLY A 342 22.20 5.49 -6.79
CA GLY A 342 22.49 5.20 -8.19
C GLY A 342 21.42 4.33 -8.86
N ASP A 343 20.34 4.00 -8.15
CA ASP A 343 19.21 3.24 -8.69
C ASP A 343 18.48 4.09 -9.73
N LEU A 344 18.02 3.44 -10.80
CA LEU A 344 17.36 4.11 -11.91
C LEU A 344 15.85 4.00 -11.77
N ILE A 345 15.17 5.15 -11.81
CA ILE A 345 13.73 5.28 -11.87
C ILE A 345 13.36 5.81 -13.26
N VAL A 346 12.47 5.12 -13.95
CA VAL A 346 11.97 5.49 -15.28
C VAL A 346 10.48 5.71 -15.17
N GLU A 347 10.07 6.97 -15.25
CA GLU A 347 8.66 7.37 -15.30
C GLU A 347 8.23 7.37 -16.77
N GLY A 348 7.13 6.70 -17.08
CA GLY A 348 6.62 6.50 -18.43
C GLY A 348 5.18 7.00 -18.60
N PRO A 349 4.57 6.74 -19.75
CA PRO A 349 3.23 7.23 -20.07
C PRO A 349 2.16 6.63 -19.14
N LYS A 350 1.10 7.41 -18.88
CA LYS A 350 -0.07 6.98 -18.08
C LYS A 350 0.28 6.50 -16.66
N GLY A 351 1.17 7.21 -15.98
CA GLY A 351 1.54 6.89 -14.59
C GLY A 351 2.40 5.63 -14.45
N SER A 352 2.92 5.06 -15.55
CA SER A 352 3.76 3.86 -15.44
C SER A 352 5.13 4.21 -14.85
N LYS A 353 5.68 3.34 -14.01
CA LYS A 353 6.96 3.54 -13.33
C LYS A 353 7.74 2.24 -13.33
N LEU A 354 9.00 2.29 -13.77
CA LEU A 354 9.96 1.18 -13.76
C LEU A 354 11.14 1.58 -12.87
N GLU A 355 11.53 0.70 -11.95
CA GLU A 355 12.67 0.89 -11.06
C GLU A 355 13.66 -0.26 -11.21
N ILE A 356 14.94 0.11 -11.36
CA ILE A 356 16.06 -0.81 -11.53
C ILE A 356 17.02 -0.56 -10.37
N LEU A 357 17.03 -1.48 -9.40
CA LEU A 357 17.76 -1.34 -8.14
C LEU A 357 19.07 -2.14 -8.20
N HIS A 358 20.19 -1.46 -8.41
CA HIS A 358 21.49 -2.10 -8.66
C HIS A 358 22.06 -2.79 -7.44
N THR A 359 21.81 -2.23 -6.26
CA THR A 359 22.25 -2.78 -4.97
C THR A 359 21.76 -4.21 -4.80
N SER A 360 20.45 -4.45 -4.95
CA SER A 360 19.87 -5.78 -4.75
C SER A 360 19.72 -6.61 -6.04
N GLY A 361 19.76 -5.97 -7.20
CA GLY A 361 19.38 -6.59 -8.47
C GLY A 361 17.87 -6.72 -8.66
N ALA A 362 17.06 -5.93 -7.94
CA ALA A 362 15.62 -5.94 -8.08
C ALA A 362 15.14 -5.08 -9.27
N ILE A 363 14.09 -5.54 -9.93
CA ILE A 363 13.35 -4.79 -10.95
C ILE A 363 11.91 -4.65 -10.48
N LYS A 364 11.34 -3.46 -10.58
CA LYS A 364 9.96 -3.21 -10.21
C LYS A 364 9.25 -2.40 -11.26
N TYR A 365 7.99 -2.72 -11.52
CA TYR A 365 7.14 -2.02 -12.47
C TYR A 365 5.78 -1.77 -11.84
N SER A 366 5.18 -0.63 -12.13
CA SER A 366 3.80 -0.32 -11.76
C SER A 366 3.16 0.58 -12.79
N ARG A 367 1.83 0.58 -12.84
CA ARG A 367 0.99 1.55 -13.56
C ARG A 367 -0.30 1.78 -12.78
N GLU A 368 -1.14 2.68 -13.30
CA GLU A 368 -2.52 2.82 -12.86
C GLU A 368 -3.25 1.47 -12.90
N ILE A 369 -3.87 1.10 -11.77
CA ILE A 369 -4.70 -0.10 -11.64
C ILE A 369 -6.12 0.28 -12.10
N VAL A 370 -6.84 -0.64 -12.74
CA VAL A 370 -8.25 -0.41 -13.09
C VAL A 370 -9.23 -1.06 -12.13
N ASP A 371 -10.29 -0.34 -11.79
CA ASP A 371 -11.44 -0.88 -11.04
C ASP A 371 -12.47 -1.48 -11.99
N GLU A 372 -12.10 -2.58 -12.64
CA GLU A 372 -12.99 -3.35 -13.50
C GLU A 372 -13.04 -4.80 -13.03
N VAL A 373 -14.26 -5.35 -12.94
CA VAL A 373 -14.44 -6.76 -12.59
C VAL A 373 -13.78 -7.62 -13.66
N VAL A 374 -12.90 -8.51 -13.23
CA VAL A 374 -12.21 -9.43 -14.13
C VAL A 374 -13.10 -10.62 -14.45
N ASN A 375 -13.12 -11.00 -15.73
CA ASN A 375 -13.83 -12.18 -16.22
C ASN A 375 -12.94 -13.42 -16.33
N PHE A 376 -11.72 -13.34 -15.80
CA PHE A 376 -10.75 -14.42 -15.82
C PHE A 376 -10.54 -15.02 -14.42
N ASP A 377 -10.21 -16.31 -14.37
CA ASP A 377 -9.91 -17.01 -13.12
C ASP A 377 -8.44 -16.92 -12.70
N TYR A 378 -8.08 -17.57 -11.59
CA TYR A 378 -6.70 -17.53 -11.08
C TYR A 378 -5.68 -18.26 -11.99
N MET A 379 -6.13 -19.23 -12.81
CA MET A 379 -5.26 -19.94 -13.75
C MET A 379 -4.97 -19.08 -14.97
N GLU A 380 -5.97 -18.36 -15.47
CA GLU A 380 -5.81 -17.37 -16.53
C GLU A 380 -4.94 -16.20 -16.07
N ALA A 381 -5.14 -15.69 -14.85
CA ALA A 381 -4.29 -14.67 -14.27
C ALA A 381 -2.82 -15.11 -14.18
N ARG A 382 -2.58 -16.36 -13.75
CA ARG A 382 -1.24 -16.96 -13.76
C ARG A 382 -0.66 -17.02 -15.18
N ALA A 383 -1.44 -17.45 -16.18
CA ALA A 383 -0.99 -17.51 -17.56
C ALA A 383 -0.61 -16.12 -18.11
N MET A 384 -1.37 -15.08 -17.75
CA MET A 384 -1.04 -13.69 -18.09
C MET A 384 0.26 -13.23 -17.41
N ALA A 385 0.45 -13.56 -16.12
CA ALA A 385 1.67 -13.25 -15.40
C ALA A 385 2.90 -13.99 -15.98
N ASP A 386 2.77 -15.28 -16.29
CA ASP A 386 3.82 -16.09 -16.92
C ASP A 386 4.21 -15.50 -18.28
N LYS A 387 3.23 -15.18 -19.14
CA LYS A 387 3.46 -14.54 -20.45
C LYS A 387 4.15 -13.18 -20.32
N PHE A 388 3.73 -12.36 -19.35
CA PHE A 388 4.37 -11.08 -19.09
C PHE A 388 5.82 -11.26 -18.69
N LEU A 389 6.12 -12.18 -17.76
CA LEU A 389 7.50 -12.45 -17.35
C LEU A 389 8.35 -12.95 -18.52
N GLU A 390 7.82 -13.80 -19.39
CA GLU A 390 8.52 -14.27 -20.59
C GLU A 390 8.96 -13.14 -21.52
N THR A 391 8.12 -12.12 -21.71
CA THR A 391 8.46 -10.97 -22.57
C THR A 391 9.31 -9.91 -21.85
N HIS A 392 9.35 -9.91 -20.51
CA HIS A 392 10.04 -8.91 -19.69
C HIS A 392 11.21 -9.49 -18.87
N GLY A 393 12.12 -10.19 -19.56
CA GLY A 393 13.37 -10.69 -18.99
C GLY A 393 13.29 -12.09 -18.36
N GLY A 394 12.21 -12.82 -18.62
CA GLY A 394 12.02 -14.23 -18.29
C GLY A 394 11.72 -14.50 -16.81
N LYS A 395 11.21 -15.71 -16.56
CA LYS A 395 11.09 -16.31 -15.23
C LYS A 395 12.26 -17.29 -15.00
N PRO A 396 12.95 -17.25 -13.85
CA PRO A 396 13.98 -18.24 -13.51
C PRO A 396 13.44 -19.67 -13.51
N ALA A 397 14.25 -20.64 -13.95
CA ALA A 397 13.81 -22.03 -14.11
C ALA A 397 13.42 -22.72 -12.78
N ASP A 398 13.93 -22.23 -11.66
CA ASP A 398 13.64 -22.72 -10.31
C ASP A 398 12.45 -22.02 -9.64
N ALA A 399 11.83 -21.04 -10.31
CA ALA A 399 10.66 -20.34 -9.79
C ALA A 399 9.39 -21.19 -9.95
N PHE A 400 8.62 -21.31 -8.87
CA PHE A 400 7.31 -21.93 -8.87
C PHE A 400 6.27 -20.98 -8.27
N VAL A 401 5.00 -21.14 -8.67
CA VAL A 401 3.90 -20.36 -8.10
C VAL A 401 3.67 -20.80 -6.66
N TRP A 402 3.90 -19.89 -5.73
CA TRP A 402 3.70 -20.09 -4.30
C TRP A 402 2.24 -19.84 -3.92
N LYS A 403 1.74 -18.64 -4.25
CA LYS A 403 0.44 -18.17 -3.78
C LYS A 403 -0.21 -17.31 -4.87
N ILE A 404 -1.53 -17.43 -5.01
CA ILE A 404 -2.35 -16.50 -5.80
C ILE A 404 -3.42 -15.92 -4.89
N ARG A 405 -3.51 -14.58 -4.82
CA ARG A 405 -4.50 -13.85 -4.01
C ARG A 405 -5.41 -13.05 -4.92
N PRO A 406 -6.74 -13.18 -4.83
CA PRO A 406 -7.64 -12.27 -5.53
C PRO A 406 -7.53 -10.87 -4.90
N LEU A 407 -7.52 -9.85 -5.74
CA LEU A 407 -7.81 -8.49 -5.33
C LEU A 407 -9.32 -8.29 -5.48
N GLU A 408 -9.97 -7.94 -4.38
CA GLU A 408 -11.43 -7.93 -4.28
C GLU A 408 -11.96 -6.53 -4.02
N LYS A 409 -13.10 -6.24 -4.63
CA LYS A 409 -13.97 -5.10 -4.34
C LYS A 409 -15.25 -5.63 -3.72
N ASN A 410 -15.64 -5.10 -2.57
CA ASN A 410 -16.83 -5.53 -1.84
C ASN A 410 -17.76 -4.35 -1.62
N LEU A 411 -19.03 -4.49 -1.99
CA LEU A 411 -20.05 -3.48 -1.72
C LEU A 411 -20.39 -3.49 -0.22
N LEU A 412 -20.45 -2.31 0.40
CA LEU A 412 -20.87 -2.18 1.80
C LEU A 412 -22.36 -1.90 1.89
N ASN A 413 -23.05 -2.64 2.76
CA ASN A 413 -24.47 -2.50 3.02
C ASN A 413 -24.71 -1.95 4.43
N PHE A 414 -25.01 -0.66 4.50
CA PHE A 414 -25.24 0.06 5.76
C PHE A 414 -26.59 -0.24 6.41
N GLY A 415 -27.57 -0.77 5.65
CA GLY A 415 -28.87 -1.14 6.20
C GLY A 415 -28.81 -2.41 7.06
N THR A 416 -27.85 -3.28 6.79
CA THR A 416 -27.64 -4.56 7.50
C THR A 416 -26.31 -4.64 8.23
N ASP A 417 -25.50 -3.58 8.17
CA ASP A 417 -24.11 -3.56 8.63
C ASP A 417 -23.32 -4.79 8.16
N SER A 418 -23.44 -5.09 6.86
CA SER A 418 -22.79 -6.24 6.24
C SER A 418 -21.99 -5.88 4.98
N VAL A 419 -21.05 -6.75 4.64
CA VAL A 419 -20.37 -6.74 3.35
C VAL A 419 -21.16 -7.63 2.39
N ASP A 420 -21.57 -7.07 1.26
CA ASP A 420 -22.30 -7.78 0.20
C ASP A 420 -21.34 -8.66 -0.64
N LYS A 421 -21.79 -9.11 -1.81
CA LYS A 421 -21.01 -9.99 -2.69
C LYS A 421 -19.66 -9.37 -3.06
N SER A 422 -18.61 -10.16 -2.86
CA SER A 422 -17.26 -9.86 -3.33
C SER A 422 -17.15 -10.01 -4.85
N GLU A 423 -16.60 -8.98 -5.50
CA GLU A 423 -16.22 -8.98 -6.91
C GLU A 423 -14.70 -8.98 -7.03
N LYS A 424 -14.18 -9.71 -8.02
CA LYS A 424 -12.73 -9.80 -8.26
C LYS A 424 -12.37 -8.74 -9.28
N ILE A 425 -11.37 -7.92 -8.98
CA ILE A 425 -10.85 -6.89 -9.89
C ILE A 425 -9.40 -7.17 -10.33
N GLY A 426 -8.78 -8.21 -9.76
CA GLY A 426 -7.46 -8.66 -10.16
C GLY A 426 -6.95 -9.83 -9.34
N TYR A 427 -5.70 -10.22 -9.60
CA TYR A 427 -5.02 -11.30 -8.88
C TYR A 427 -3.53 -10.98 -8.71
N LEU A 428 -3.03 -11.13 -7.48
CA LEU A 428 -1.60 -11.12 -7.18
C LEU A 428 -1.05 -12.54 -7.28
N VAL A 429 -0.16 -12.78 -8.23
CA VAL A 429 0.54 -14.06 -8.42
C VAL A 429 1.96 -13.94 -7.84
N GLU A 430 2.26 -14.76 -6.85
CA GLU A 430 3.57 -14.80 -6.18
C GLU A 430 4.33 -16.07 -6.56
N TYR A 431 5.58 -15.90 -6.99
CA TYR A 431 6.53 -16.95 -7.28
C TYR A 431 7.66 -16.94 -6.25
N LYS A 432 8.05 -18.13 -5.80
CA LYS A 432 9.19 -18.35 -4.90
C LYS A 432 10.07 -19.47 -5.45
N ARG A 433 11.18 -19.74 -4.74
CA ARG A 433 12.09 -20.85 -5.03
C ARG A 433 12.41 -21.66 -3.78
N LYS A 434 12.96 -22.85 -4.02
CA LYS A 434 13.50 -23.72 -2.98
C LYS A 434 14.98 -23.98 -3.27
N VAL A 435 15.78 -24.00 -2.22
CA VAL A 435 17.17 -24.49 -2.24
C VAL A 435 17.23 -25.66 -1.25
N ASP A 436 17.72 -26.81 -1.70
CA ASP A 436 17.69 -28.06 -0.93
C ASP A 436 16.31 -28.39 -0.33
N ASN A 437 15.24 -28.17 -1.11
CA ASN A 437 13.84 -28.32 -0.69
C ASN A 437 13.39 -27.39 0.46
N ILE A 438 14.22 -26.45 0.90
CA ILE A 438 13.90 -25.39 1.86
C ILE A 438 13.48 -24.14 1.11
N LEU A 439 12.35 -23.54 1.50
CA LEU A 439 11.83 -22.32 0.89
C LEU A 439 12.80 -21.15 1.11
N VAL A 440 13.05 -20.34 0.08
CA VAL A 440 13.68 -19.02 0.25
C VAL A 440 12.60 -18.00 0.57
N ASP A 441 12.73 -17.28 1.68
CA ASP A 441 11.72 -16.33 2.15
C ASP A 441 12.34 -15.23 3.03
N GLY A 442 11.66 -14.11 3.21
CA GLY A 442 12.10 -13.01 4.07
C GLY A 442 11.30 -11.74 3.85
N TYR A 443 11.63 -10.67 4.58
CA TYR A 443 10.98 -9.37 4.41
C TYR A 443 11.31 -8.80 3.04
N ASN A 444 10.35 -8.76 2.12
CA ASN A 444 10.58 -8.29 0.74
C ASN A 444 11.76 -8.99 0.03
N GLY A 445 12.00 -10.24 0.40
CA GLY A 445 13.10 -11.05 -0.10
C GLY A 445 12.85 -11.61 -1.50
N ASP A 446 13.71 -12.53 -1.89
CA ASP A 446 13.74 -13.16 -3.20
C ASP A 446 12.39 -13.79 -3.57
N SER A 447 11.70 -13.11 -4.48
CA SER A 447 10.36 -13.42 -4.94
C SER A 447 10.10 -12.72 -6.27
N ILE A 448 9.14 -13.25 -7.03
CA ILE A 448 8.52 -12.51 -8.14
C ILE A 448 7.05 -12.36 -7.80
N ARG A 449 6.52 -11.14 -7.85
CA ARG A 449 5.13 -10.83 -7.52
C ARG A 449 4.55 -10.04 -8.68
N VAL A 450 3.40 -10.48 -9.18
CA VAL A 450 2.77 -9.91 -10.37
C VAL A 450 1.28 -9.69 -10.09
N LEU A 451 0.84 -8.44 -10.05
CA LEU A 451 -0.57 -8.08 -9.98
C LEU A 451 -1.13 -7.96 -11.41
N VAL A 452 -2.15 -8.75 -11.70
CA VAL A 452 -2.87 -8.76 -12.97
C VAL A 452 -4.27 -8.20 -12.75
N ASP A 453 -4.67 -7.21 -13.55
CA ASP A 453 -6.03 -6.65 -13.61
C ASP A 453 -6.62 -6.82 -15.03
N ASN A 454 -7.76 -6.18 -15.31
CA ASN A 454 -8.44 -6.30 -16.60
C ASN A 454 -7.65 -5.72 -17.80
N GLN A 455 -6.61 -4.91 -17.54
CA GLN A 455 -5.69 -4.36 -18.55
C GLN A 455 -4.32 -5.07 -18.60
N GLY A 456 -4.19 -6.22 -17.94
CA GLY A 456 -2.95 -7.01 -17.90
C GLY A 456 -2.15 -6.76 -16.62
N VAL A 457 -0.81 -6.72 -16.71
CA VAL A 457 0.03 -6.54 -15.51
C VAL A 457 0.04 -5.07 -15.06
N ALA A 458 -0.46 -4.84 -13.85
CA ALA A 458 -0.51 -3.51 -13.23
C ALA A 458 0.68 -3.26 -12.31
N ASN A 459 1.21 -4.32 -11.69
CA ASN A 459 2.36 -4.24 -10.80
C ASN A 459 3.24 -5.48 -10.97
N MET A 460 4.56 -5.30 -10.95
CA MET A 460 5.54 -6.37 -10.88
C MET A 460 6.65 -6.01 -9.90
N HIS A 461 7.03 -6.96 -9.08
CA HIS A 461 8.27 -6.95 -8.31
C HIS A 461 9.05 -8.21 -8.65
N LYS A 462 10.33 -8.07 -9.02
CA LYS A 462 11.23 -9.19 -9.28
C LYS A 462 12.54 -8.96 -8.54
N LEU A 463 12.81 -9.78 -7.54
CA LEU A 463 14.11 -9.87 -6.87
C LEU A 463 14.55 -11.34 -6.90
N TRP A 464 15.66 -11.62 -7.57
CA TRP A 464 16.14 -13.00 -7.72
C TRP A 464 17.67 -13.06 -7.72
N ARG A 465 18.26 -13.20 -6.53
CA ARG A 465 19.71 -13.23 -6.36
C ARG A 465 20.28 -14.54 -6.91
N ASN A 466 21.52 -14.50 -7.39
CA ASN A 466 22.24 -15.73 -7.71
C ASN A 466 22.64 -16.42 -6.41
N ILE A 467 22.39 -17.72 -6.29
CA ILE A 467 22.78 -18.54 -5.15
C ILE A 467 23.89 -19.49 -5.59
N ASP A 468 25.07 -19.35 -4.99
CA ASP A 468 26.19 -20.25 -5.26
C ASP A 468 26.05 -21.55 -4.46
N LYS A 469 25.53 -22.59 -5.12
CA LYS A 469 25.37 -23.92 -4.53
C LYS A 469 26.69 -24.67 -4.31
N ASN A 470 27.79 -24.20 -4.91
CA ASN A 470 29.12 -24.80 -4.76
C ASN A 470 29.92 -24.19 -3.61
N PHE A 471 29.36 -23.17 -2.93
CA PHE A 471 29.98 -22.63 -1.74
C PHE A 471 30.13 -23.73 -0.68
N ASN A 472 31.30 -23.77 -0.03
CA ASN A 472 31.59 -24.79 0.97
C ASN A 472 30.75 -24.50 2.22
N ASN A 473 29.58 -25.12 2.26
CA ASN A 473 28.56 -24.89 3.27
C ASN A 473 28.89 -25.70 4.53
N ASP A 474 29.76 -25.16 5.38
CA ASP A 474 29.96 -25.71 6.73
C ASP A 474 28.61 -25.77 7.43
N LYS A 475 28.03 -26.97 7.47
CA LYS A 475 26.69 -27.17 8.05
C LYS A 475 26.80 -26.99 9.55
N LYS A 476 26.01 -26.07 10.11
CA LYS A 476 26.03 -25.72 11.53
C LYS A 476 24.79 -26.25 12.25
N PRO A 477 24.90 -26.52 13.56
CA PRO A 477 23.72 -26.73 14.40
C PRO A 477 22.73 -25.56 14.27
N ILE A 478 21.44 -25.86 14.23
CA ILE A 478 20.37 -24.85 14.33
C ILE A 478 19.64 -24.96 15.68
N VAL A 479 19.12 -23.84 16.17
CA VAL A 479 18.24 -23.78 17.33
C VAL A 479 16.93 -24.50 17.04
N THR A 480 16.24 -24.98 18.08
CA THR A 480 14.96 -25.68 17.92
C THR A 480 13.82 -24.71 17.57
N PRO A 481 12.72 -25.19 16.97
CA PRO A 481 11.53 -24.37 16.72
C PRO A 481 11.00 -23.68 17.98
N GLU A 482 11.07 -24.30 19.15
CA GLU A 482 10.57 -23.75 20.42
C GLU A 482 11.38 -22.53 20.87
N ILE A 483 12.71 -22.56 20.68
CA ILE A 483 13.58 -21.41 20.95
C ILE A 483 13.19 -20.26 20.01
N ALA A 484 12.98 -20.56 18.73
CA ALA A 484 12.58 -19.55 17.74
C ALA A 484 11.19 -18.96 18.03
N GLN A 485 10.21 -19.80 18.38
CA GLN A 485 8.87 -19.34 18.78
C GLN A 485 8.94 -18.43 20.01
N THR A 486 9.71 -18.84 21.03
CA THR A 486 9.91 -18.03 22.24
C THR A 486 10.54 -16.68 21.90
N ALA A 487 11.57 -16.67 21.03
CA ALA A 487 12.19 -15.43 20.57
C ALA A 487 11.19 -14.54 19.80
N ALA A 488 10.41 -15.11 18.88
CA ALA A 488 9.40 -14.39 18.12
C ALA A 488 8.31 -13.80 19.02
N ILE A 489 7.72 -14.57 19.93
CA ILE A 489 6.70 -14.10 20.89
C ILE A 489 7.26 -12.97 21.75
N ASN A 490 8.47 -13.12 22.28
CA ASN A 490 9.08 -12.11 23.13
C ASN A 490 9.43 -10.81 22.38
N ASN A 491 9.48 -10.84 21.05
CA ASN A 491 9.79 -9.67 20.22
C ASN A 491 8.62 -9.26 19.32
N VAL A 492 7.45 -9.89 19.40
CA VAL A 492 6.31 -9.59 18.52
C VAL A 492 5.90 -8.13 18.65
N HIS A 493 5.94 -7.58 19.86
CA HIS A 493 5.62 -6.18 20.14
C HIS A 493 6.57 -5.17 19.46
N LYS A 494 7.79 -5.58 19.11
CA LYS A 494 8.74 -4.71 18.39
C LYS A 494 8.35 -4.52 16.93
N ILE A 495 7.63 -5.48 16.37
CA ILE A 495 7.26 -5.53 14.96
C ILE A 495 5.74 -5.31 14.81
N TRP A 496 4.94 -5.60 15.84
CA TRP A 496 3.48 -5.54 15.81
C TRP A 496 2.99 -4.79 17.05
N LYS A 497 2.45 -3.59 16.83
CA LYS A 497 2.01 -2.68 17.90
C LYS A 497 0.57 -2.94 18.40
N VAL A 498 -0.13 -3.96 17.87
CA VAL A 498 -1.50 -4.27 18.30
C VAL A 498 -1.49 -5.24 19.50
N PRO A 499 -2.20 -4.92 20.60
CA PRO A 499 -2.33 -5.80 21.74
C PRO A 499 -3.30 -6.94 21.43
N GLY A 500 -2.78 -8.01 20.81
CA GLY A 500 -3.44 -9.29 20.67
C GLY A 500 -2.53 -10.39 21.21
N LYS A 501 -3.07 -11.36 21.95
CA LYS A 501 -2.33 -12.59 22.23
C LYS A 501 -1.94 -13.19 20.88
N ALA A 502 -0.65 -13.41 20.64
CA ALA A 502 -0.22 -14.29 19.55
C ALA A 502 -1.09 -15.53 19.59
N ASP A 503 -1.74 -15.86 18.47
CA ASP A 503 -2.61 -17.02 18.40
C ASP A 503 -1.82 -18.26 18.86
N ASN A 504 -2.46 -19.14 19.62
CA ASN A 504 -1.81 -20.35 20.12
C ASN A 504 -1.39 -21.31 18.99
N SER A 505 -1.85 -21.09 17.75
CA SER A 505 -1.44 -21.83 16.55
C SER A 505 -0.23 -21.22 15.83
N ILE A 506 0.88 -21.03 16.53
CA ILE A 506 2.12 -20.51 15.94
C ILE A 506 2.71 -21.57 15.00
N LYS A 507 2.64 -21.33 13.70
CA LYS A 507 3.31 -22.16 12.69
C LYS A 507 4.77 -21.73 12.57
N THR A 508 5.68 -22.71 12.56
CA THR A 508 7.11 -22.46 12.40
C THR A 508 7.66 -23.30 11.24
N ASP A 509 8.17 -22.64 10.20
CA ASP A 509 8.79 -23.27 9.04
C ASP A 509 10.28 -22.95 8.99
N LEU A 510 11.12 -23.91 8.61
CA LEU A 510 12.52 -23.63 8.27
C LEU A 510 12.58 -23.03 6.87
N VAL A 511 13.27 -21.90 6.73
CA VAL A 511 13.46 -21.18 5.46
C VAL A 511 14.92 -20.77 5.28
N TYR A 512 15.28 -20.35 4.08
CA TYR A 512 16.49 -19.57 3.82
C TYR A 512 16.11 -18.09 3.80
N PHE A 513 16.70 -17.32 4.71
CA PHE A 513 16.33 -15.93 4.90
C PHE A 513 16.90 -15.04 3.79
N SER A 514 16.02 -14.39 3.06
CA SER A 514 16.35 -13.43 2.02
C SER A 514 16.04 -12.01 2.49
N LYS A 515 17.06 -11.16 2.54
CA LYS A 515 16.91 -9.75 2.90
C LYS A 515 16.09 -9.00 1.85
N SER A 516 15.45 -7.92 2.31
CA SER A 516 14.75 -6.96 1.45
C SER A 516 15.64 -6.46 0.31
N PHE A 517 15.01 -6.05 -0.79
CA PHE A 517 15.67 -5.37 -1.92
C PHE A 517 16.39 -4.08 -1.51
N MET A 518 16.11 -3.54 -0.31
CA MET A 518 16.77 -2.35 0.24
C MET A 518 18.17 -2.64 0.79
N HIS A 519 18.55 -3.92 0.92
CA HIS A 519 19.82 -4.33 1.50
C HIS A 519 20.58 -5.27 0.57
N ASP A 520 21.89 -5.07 0.56
CA ASP A 520 22.84 -6.04 0.03
C ASP A 520 22.80 -7.32 0.86
N GLN A 521 22.93 -8.45 0.16
CA GLN A 521 23.05 -9.74 0.79
C GLN A 521 24.12 -10.55 0.06
N THR A 522 25.19 -10.85 0.79
CA THR A 522 26.29 -11.71 0.32
C THR A 522 26.18 -13.13 0.85
N VAL A 523 25.43 -13.33 1.95
CA VAL A 523 25.20 -14.63 2.58
C VAL A 523 23.72 -14.79 2.92
N MET A 524 23.16 -15.93 2.54
CA MET A 524 21.82 -16.38 2.84
C MET A 524 21.88 -17.49 3.90
N GLU A 525 21.50 -17.15 5.11
CA GLU A 525 21.48 -18.07 6.26
C GLU A 525 20.10 -18.71 6.43
N PRO A 526 20.02 -19.92 7.00
CA PRO A 526 18.74 -20.49 7.40
C PRO A 526 18.12 -19.67 8.54
N ALA A 527 16.80 -19.54 8.51
CA ALA A 527 16.00 -18.93 9.56
C ALA A 527 14.74 -19.75 9.81
N TRP A 528 14.17 -19.58 11.00
CA TRP A 528 12.82 -20.01 11.33
C TRP A 528 11.86 -18.88 10.97
N ARG A 529 10.93 -19.15 10.06
CA ARG A 529 9.78 -18.28 9.78
C ARG A 529 8.66 -18.64 10.76
N VAL A 530 8.35 -17.74 11.67
CA VAL A 530 7.36 -17.93 12.73
C VAL A 530 6.12 -17.08 12.42
N GLU A 531 4.97 -17.72 12.21
CA GLU A 531 3.70 -17.05 11.98
C GLU A 531 3.12 -16.52 13.30
N VAL A 532 3.03 -15.20 13.42
CA VAL A 532 2.54 -14.51 14.64
C VAL A 532 1.15 -13.91 14.48
N GLY A 533 0.60 -14.00 13.28
CA GLY A 533 -0.74 -13.55 12.91
C GLY A 533 -1.05 -13.97 11.48
N LYS A 534 -2.26 -13.69 11.00
CA LYS A 534 -2.68 -14.05 9.64
C LYS A 534 -1.71 -13.45 8.61
N ASP A 535 -1.01 -14.31 7.86
CA ASP A 535 -0.02 -13.91 6.86
C ASP A 535 1.10 -12.99 7.40
N SER A 536 1.38 -13.07 8.71
CA SER A 536 2.30 -12.19 9.42
C SER A 536 3.40 -12.99 10.08
N TYR A 537 4.65 -12.68 9.74
CA TYR A 537 5.80 -13.54 10.06
C TYR A 537 6.93 -12.78 10.72
N ILE A 538 7.58 -13.43 11.68
CA ILE A 538 8.87 -13.03 12.24
C ILE A 538 9.92 -14.05 11.82
N PHE A 539 11.07 -13.57 11.36
CA PHE A 539 12.19 -14.42 10.99
C PHE A 539 13.22 -14.47 12.12
N VAL A 540 13.57 -15.68 12.55
CA VAL A 540 14.56 -15.92 13.61
C VAL A 540 15.74 -16.69 13.02
N ASN A 541 16.92 -16.09 13.06
CA ASN A 541 18.15 -16.71 12.57
C ASN A 541 18.33 -18.12 13.17
N ALA A 542 18.41 -19.14 12.32
CA ALA A 542 18.38 -20.52 12.80
C ALA A 542 19.68 -20.92 13.52
N TYR A 543 20.81 -20.23 13.29
CA TYR A 543 22.06 -20.49 14.00
C TYR A 543 22.10 -19.87 15.39
N SER A 544 21.59 -18.64 15.53
CA SER A 544 21.76 -17.84 16.75
C SER A 544 20.50 -17.72 17.62
N GLY A 545 19.31 -18.00 17.08
CA GLY A 545 18.03 -17.79 17.76
C GLY A 545 17.65 -16.31 17.94
N LYS A 546 18.34 -15.39 17.27
CA LYS A 546 18.04 -13.95 17.28
C LYS A 546 17.08 -13.59 16.15
N ILE A 547 16.28 -12.53 16.36
CA ILE A 547 15.43 -11.97 15.30
C ILE A 547 16.32 -11.42 14.18
N GLU A 548 15.90 -11.64 12.94
CA GLU A 548 16.46 -10.96 11.77
C GLU A 548 15.83 -9.56 11.70
N ASP A 549 16.61 -8.51 11.97
CA ASP A 549 16.15 -7.11 11.95
C ASP A 549 16.56 -6.43 10.64
N TYR A 550 15.62 -5.97 9.80
CA TYR A 550 15.90 -5.23 8.55
C TYR A 550 14.79 -4.27 8.14
#